data_AF-A0A7C7UK56-F1
#
_entry.id   AF-A0A7C7UK56-F1
#
_cell.length_a   1.000
_cell.length_b   1.000
_cell.length_c   1.000
_cell.angle_alpha   90.00
_cell.angle_beta   90.00
_cell.angle_gamma   90.00
#
_symmetry.space_group_name_H-M   'P 1'
#
loop_
_entity.id
_entity.type
_entity.pdbx_description
1 polymer ?
#
loop_
_entity_poly.entity_id
_entity_poly.type
_entity_poly.pdbx_seq_one_letter_code
_entity_poly.pdbx_strand_id
1 'polypeptide(L)'
;TDGALLLAIIHELIKQGLYDRDFLVQYTNAAELVNQEETSDEFGLFVRRTDIQVEEGCFDPQNKLWWDRRSDQPVSTLTEQADPFLLGEYRLPDGTPVKPAFQLLKERVEQYTPEWAATITGIPADTIRRLAHEMGITARDDKIELPIAWTDVWGRDHDTITGNPVAFHAMRGLAAHSNGFHSIRSLSILMTLLGTIDRPGGFRHKAPFPRPIPPCAKPPRGPEDVRPDTPLNGMPLGWPADPDDLFVDENNEPMRIDKAFSWEFPLAAHGLMQNVITNAWRQDPYPIDTLLIFMSNMAWNSTMNTEEIRRMLNDRDENGEYRIPFLIVADAFESEMVAFADLVLPDTTYLERHDVMSMLDRPISEYDGPVDSVRIPVVPPTGECKPFQDVLVELGTRLALPAFVTPDGSRKYRDYPDFILNYETEPGSGIGFLAGWRGKGGEKFMKGEPNPGQWEMYEKNNCV
;
A
#
# COMPACT_ATOMS: atom_id res chain seq x y z
N THR A 1 -5.15 22.56 -3.22
CA THR A 1 -3.89 23.24 -3.63
C THR A 1 -2.77 23.01 -2.62
N ASP A 2 -2.95 21.99 -1.78
CA ASP A 2 -2.19 21.69 -0.58
C ASP A 2 -0.76 21.24 -0.89
N GLY A 3 -0.57 20.52 -2.00
CA GLY A 3 0.77 20.20 -2.50
C GLY A 3 1.66 21.43 -2.69
N ALA A 4 1.12 22.56 -3.16
CA ALA A 4 1.88 23.80 -3.30
C ALA A 4 2.26 24.41 -1.94
N LEU A 5 1.35 24.36 -0.96
CA LEU A 5 1.63 24.78 0.42
C LEU A 5 2.75 23.93 1.03
N LEU A 6 2.66 22.61 0.93
CA LEU A 6 3.64 21.67 1.48
C LEU A 6 5.02 21.87 0.86
N LEU A 7 5.10 22.03 -0.46
CA LEU A 7 6.35 22.30 -1.16
C LEU A 7 7.00 23.63 -0.73
N ALA A 8 6.20 24.66 -0.47
CA ALA A 8 6.72 25.94 0.02
C ALA A 8 7.16 25.91 1.49
N ILE A 9 6.50 25.10 2.33
CA ILE A 9 6.98 24.84 3.69
C ILE A 9 8.31 24.08 3.64
N ILE A 10 8.42 23.05 2.80
CA ILE A 10 9.67 22.30 2.58
C ILE A 10 10.80 23.24 2.13
N HIS A 11 10.52 24.12 1.17
CA HIS A 11 11.46 25.14 0.71
C HIS A 11 12.00 25.99 1.87
N GLU A 12 11.11 26.54 2.69
CA GLU A 12 11.49 27.41 3.81
C GLU A 12 12.27 26.66 4.90
N LEU A 13 11.88 25.42 5.24
CA LEU A 13 12.61 24.60 6.20
C LEU A 13 14.05 24.33 5.75
N ILE A 14 14.24 23.94 4.49
CA ILE A 14 15.57 23.66 3.93
C ILE A 14 16.40 24.95 3.89
N LYS A 15 15.81 26.07 3.45
CA LYS A 15 16.49 27.37 3.35
C LYS A 15 16.97 27.89 4.71
N GLN A 16 16.19 27.65 5.77
CA GLN A 16 16.51 28.09 7.13
C GLN A 16 17.40 27.09 7.90
N GLY A 17 17.65 25.90 7.34
CA GLY A 17 18.38 24.83 8.04
C GLY A 17 17.58 24.20 9.18
N LEU A 18 16.24 24.32 9.16
CA LEU A 18 15.33 23.81 10.20
C LEU A 18 14.85 22.40 9.86
N TYR A 19 15.78 21.47 9.65
CA TYR A 19 15.49 20.05 9.41
C TYR A 19 16.31 19.16 10.35
N ASP A 20 15.76 18.00 10.68
CA ASP A 20 16.39 17.01 11.54
C ASP A 20 17.44 16.22 10.76
N ARG A 21 18.68 16.72 10.77
CA ARG A 21 19.80 16.09 10.06
C ARG A 21 20.04 14.65 10.52
N ASP A 22 19.94 14.38 11.81
CA ASP A 22 20.25 13.06 12.35
C ASP A 22 19.20 12.05 11.87
N PHE A 23 17.93 12.43 11.88
CA PHE A 23 16.86 11.62 11.30
C PHE A 23 17.09 11.35 9.80
N LEU A 24 17.41 12.40 9.04
CA LEU A 24 17.66 12.30 7.60
C LEU A 24 18.82 11.37 7.27
N VAL A 25 19.93 11.44 8.00
CA VAL A 25 21.09 10.58 7.77
C VAL A 25 20.81 9.13 8.17
N GLN A 26 20.13 8.90 9.30
CA GLN A 26 19.97 7.56 9.86
C GLN A 26 18.83 6.74 9.25
N TYR A 27 17.75 7.38 8.78
CA TYR A 27 16.51 6.67 8.43
C TYR A 27 16.00 6.98 7.02
N THR A 28 16.81 7.63 6.19
CA THR A 28 16.40 8.04 4.84
C THR A 28 17.55 7.92 3.85
N ASN A 29 17.24 8.10 2.56
CA ASN A 29 18.22 8.16 1.49
C ASN A 29 18.86 9.55 1.29
N ALA A 30 18.61 10.52 2.18
CA ALA A 30 19.04 11.92 2.02
C ALA A 30 20.54 12.09 1.72
N ALA A 31 21.38 11.27 2.34
CA ALA A 31 22.84 11.30 2.17
C ALA A 31 23.35 10.41 1.02
N GLU A 32 22.50 9.53 0.46
CA GLU A 32 22.89 8.60 -0.60
C GLU A 32 23.24 9.35 -1.89
N LEU A 33 24.35 8.96 -2.52
CA LEU A 33 24.87 9.59 -3.74
C LEU A 33 24.12 9.13 -4.99
N VAL A 34 23.71 10.09 -5.81
CA VAL A 34 23.02 9.89 -7.08
C VAL A 34 23.96 10.26 -8.22
N ASN A 35 24.01 9.42 -9.27
CA ASN A 35 24.79 9.66 -10.47
C ASN A 35 24.21 10.86 -11.25
N GLN A 36 25.07 11.80 -11.63
CA GLN A 36 24.72 13.02 -12.36
C GLN A 36 25.37 13.09 -13.75
N GLU A 37 25.92 11.99 -14.25
CA GLU A 37 26.46 11.90 -15.60
C GLU A 37 25.31 11.75 -16.60
N GLU A 38 24.89 12.84 -17.24
CA GLU A 38 23.74 12.86 -18.17
C GLU A 38 23.87 11.88 -19.35
N THR A 39 25.11 11.50 -19.69
CA THR A 39 25.37 10.54 -20.77
C THR A 39 25.33 9.08 -20.34
N SER A 40 25.20 8.82 -19.04
CA SER A 40 25.16 7.47 -18.47
C SER A 40 23.73 6.91 -18.46
N ASP A 41 23.58 5.62 -18.76
CA ASP A 41 22.32 4.89 -18.56
C ASP A 41 21.91 4.81 -17.08
N GLU A 42 22.83 5.11 -16.16
CA GLU A 42 22.58 5.16 -14.71
C GLU A 42 22.27 6.59 -14.21
N PHE A 43 22.13 7.58 -15.09
CA PHE A 43 21.79 8.95 -14.71
C PHE A 43 20.54 8.99 -13.82
N GLY A 44 20.64 9.66 -12.67
CA GLY A 44 19.55 9.77 -11.71
C GLY A 44 19.33 8.53 -10.83
N LEU A 45 20.14 7.47 -10.98
CA LEU A 45 20.14 6.32 -10.09
C LEU A 45 21.16 6.49 -8.94
N PHE A 46 20.94 5.75 -7.85
CA PHE A 46 21.90 5.69 -6.75
C PHE A 46 23.18 4.99 -7.20
N VAL A 47 24.32 5.56 -6.82
CA VAL A 47 25.61 4.92 -7.04
C VAL A 47 25.75 3.75 -6.08
N ARG A 48 26.10 2.58 -6.62
CA ARG A 48 26.24 1.33 -5.87
C ARG A 48 27.64 0.76 -6.01
N ARG A 49 28.10 0.12 -4.93
CA ARG A 49 29.31 -0.69 -4.88
C ARG A 49 29.05 -2.04 -5.54
N THR A 50 29.94 -2.42 -6.45
CA THR A 50 29.90 -3.70 -7.18
C THR A 50 30.74 -4.78 -6.52
N ASP A 51 31.58 -4.41 -5.53
CA ASP A 51 32.45 -5.33 -4.80
C ASP A 51 31.77 -5.98 -3.58
N ILE A 52 30.55 -5.54 -3.24
CA ILE A 52 29.73 -6.15 -2.20
C ILE A 52 28.88 -7.26 -2.83
N GLN A 53 28.96 -8.47 -2.28
CA GLN A 53 28.06 -9.54 -2.67
C GLN A 53 26.63 -9.18 -2.27
N VAL A 54 25.75 -9.16 -3.26
CA VAL A 54 24.32 -8.97 -3.10
C VAL A 54 23.67 -10.34 -3.02
N GLU A 55 22.89 -10.57 -1.96
CA GLU A 55 22.11 -11.80 -1.83
C GLU A 55 21.07 -11.90 -2.94
N GLU A 56 20.92 -13.09 -3.53
CA GLU A 56 19.92 -13.35 -4.57
C GLU A 56 18.51 -13.07 -4.03
N GLY A 57 17.75 -12.22 -4.72
CA GLY A 57 16.43 -11.77 -4.26
C GLY A 57 16.44 -10.57 -3.30
N CYS A 58 17.58 -9.98 -2.97
CA CYS A 58 17.64 -8.72 -2.21
C CYS A 58 17.26 -7.52 -3.10
N PHE A 59 16.10 -6.90 -2.84
CA PHE A 59 15.55 -5.81 -3.67
C PHE A 59 16.24 -4.45 -3.48
N ASP A 60 16.77 -4.16 -2.28
CA ASP A 60 17.56 -2.95 -2.06
C ASP A 60 18.79 -3.27 -1.19
N PRO A 61 19.89 -3.74 -1.81
CA PRO A 61 21.09 -4.04 -1.07
C PRO A 61 21.69 -2.79 -0.42
N GLN A 62 22.29 -2.98 0.75
CA GLN A 62 23.01 -1.94 1.50
C GLN A 62 24.41 -1.70 0.89
N ASN A 63 24.46 -1.40 -0.40
CA ASN A 63 25.69 -1.20 -1.17
C ASN A 63 25.82 0.22 -1.76
N LYS A 64 25.03 1.17 -1.28
CA LYS A 64 25.07 2.55 -1.76
C LYS A 64 26.21 3.33 -1.10
N LEU A 65 26.48 4.52 -1.61
CA LEU A 65 27.57 5.37 -1.13
C LEU A 65 27.06 6.68 -0.49
N TRP A 66 27.85 7.18 0.46
CA TRP A 66 27.81 8.53 0.99
C TRP A 66 29.10 9.27 0.65
N TRP A 67 29.08 10.61 0.65
CA TRP A 67 30.30 11.42 0.70
C TRP A 67 30.58 11.83 2.14
N ASP A 68 31.64 11.30 2.75
CA ASP A 68 31.95 11.53 4.16
C ASP A 68 32.72 12.84 4.37
N ARG A 69 32.26 13.66 5.33
CA ARG A 69 32.88 14.96 5.65
C ARG A 69 34.26 14.82 6.29
N ARG A 70 34.52 13.73 7.01
CA ARG A 70 35.77 13.58 7.78
C ARG A 70 36.92 13.18 6.88
N SER A 71 36.69 12.22 6.00
CA SER A 71 37.67 11.72 5.05
C SER A 71 37.69 12.48 3.72
N ASP A 72 36.62 13.21 3.40
CA ASP A 72 36.40 13.85 2.10
C ASP A 72 36.51 12.86 0.94
N GLN A 73 35.90 11.70 1.10
CA GLN A 73 35.91 10.57 0.17
C GLN A 73 34.54 9.87 0.17
N PRO A 74 34.23 9.10 -0.89
CA PRO A 74 33.05 8.24 -0.87
C PRO A 74 33.27 7.07 0.11
N VAL A 75 32.25 6.79 0.92
CA VAL A 75 32.23 5.66 1.86
C VAL A 75 30.93 4.88 1.70
N SER A 76 30.91 3.63 2.16
CA SER A 76 29.68 2.84 2.19
C SER A 76 28.67 3.48 3.13
N THR A 77 27.38 3.42 2.79
CA THR A 77 26.32 3.75 3.75
C THR A 77 26.50 2.97 5.05
N LEU A 78 26.11 3.59 6.17
CA LEU A 78 26.18 3.01 7.52
C LEU A 78 27.60 2.68 8.02
N THR A 79 28.64 3.15 7.32
CA THR A 79 30.02 3.05 7.82
C THR A 79 30.09 3.72 9.20
N GLU A 80 30.62 2.99 10.18
CA GLU A 80 30.67 3.46 11.56
C GLU A 80 31.44 4.78 11.64
N GLN A 81 30.89 5.75 12.39
CA GLN A 81 31.49 7.07 12.58
C GLN A 81 31.59 7.96 11.34
N ALA A 82 31.05 7.54 10.18
CA ALA A 82 30.92 8.41 9.02
C ALA A 82 30.00 9.60 9.32
N ASP A 83 30.31 10.75 8.75
CA ASP A 83 29.54 12.00 8.88
C ASP A 83 29.21 12.52 7.47
N PRO A 84 28.16 11.99 6.82
CA PRO A 84 27.96 12.24 5.41
C PRO A 84 27.42 13.64 5.12
N PHE A 85 27.86 14.24 4.02
CA PHE A 85 27.27 15.49 3.55
C PHE A 85 25.86 15.27 2.99
N LEU A 86 24.97 16.23 3.27
CA LEU A 86 23.64 16.31 2.65
C LEU A 86 23.59 17.30 1.47
N LEU A 87 24.58 18.19 1.38
CA LEU A 87 24.63 19.27 0.40
C LEU A 87 25.98 19.26 -0.30
N GLY A 88 26.01 19.72 -1.54
CA GLY A 88 27.23 19.80 -2.35
C GLY A 88 27.19 18.92 -3.59
N GLU A 89 28.24 19.07 -4.39
CA GLU A 89 28.48 18.30 -5.61
C GLU A 89 29.89 17.73 -5.50
N TYR A 90 30.03 16.45 -5.86
CA TYR A 90 31.28 15.71 -5.69
C TYR A 90 31.61 14.92 -6.94
N ARG A 91 32.81 14.34 -6.98
CA ARG A 91 33.25 13.44 -8.04
C ARG A 91 33.84 12.18 -7.44
N LEU A 92 33.37 11.03 -7.89
CA LEU A 92 33.98 9.75 -7.53
C LEU A 92 35.41 9.64 -8.10
N PRO A 93 36.23 8.69 -7.60
CA PRO A 93 37.60 8.50 -8.09
C PRO A 93 37.73 8.24 -9.60
N ASP A 94 36.69 7.66 -10.21
CA ASP A 94 36.61 7.44 -11.66
C ASP A 94 36.18 8.69 -12.48
N GLY A 95 35.87 9.79 -11.78
CA GLY A 95 35.45 11.07 -12.37
C GLY A 95 33.95 11.30 -12.41
N THR A 96 33.13 10.29 -12.10
CA THR A 96 31.67 10.35 -12.16
C THR A 96 31.13 11.47 -11.26
N PRO A 97 30.38 12.46 -11.80
CA PRO A 97 29.76 13.51 -11.01
C PRO A 97 28.60 12.95 -10.19
N VAL A 98 28.53 13.32 -8.90
CA VAL A 98 27.52 12.83 -7.97
C VAL A 98 27.01 13.93 -7.06
N LYS A 99 25.76 13.79 -6.60
CA LYS A 99 25.14 14.65 -5.59
C LYS A 99 24.42 13.80 -4.54
N PRO A 100 24.42 14.17 -3.25
CA PRO A 100 23.49 13.57 -2.28
C PRO A 100 22.03 13.80 -2.71
N ALA A 101 21.15 12.84 -2.45
CA ALA A 101 19.73 12.98 -2.80
C ALA A 101 19.08 14.23 -2.17
N PHE A 102 19.52 14.65 -0.98
CA PHE A 102 19.05 15.87 -0.33
C PHE A 102 19.45 17.15 -1.06
N GLN A 103 20.62 17.20 -1.71
CA GLN A 103 21.01 18.30 -2.58
C GLN A 103 20.03 18.44 -3.76
N LEU A 104 19.65 17.31 -4.37
CA LEU A 104 18.66 17.30 -5.46
C LEU A 104 17.28 17.75 -4.99
N LEU A 105 16.87 17.37 -3.77
CA LEU A 105 15.64 17.87 -3.16
C LEU A 105 15.69 19.39 -2.98
N LYS A 106 16.78 19.93 -2.40
CA LYS A 106 16.98 21.37 -2.22
C LYS A 106 16.86 22.12 -3.55
N GLU A 107 17.54 21.66 -4.59
CA GLU A 107 17.48 22.25 -5.94
C GLU A 107 16.06 22.18 -6.52
N ARG A 108 15.39 21.02 -6.38
CA ARG A 108 14.02 20.83 -6.87
C ARG A 108 13.05 21.83 -6.27
N VAL A 109 13.16 22.11 -4.96
CA VAL A 109 12.21 22.95 -4.24
C VAL A 109 12.55 24.43 -4.23
N GLU A 110 13.69 24.83 -4.79
CA GLU A 110 14.12 26.24 -4.82
C GLU A 110 13.08 27.16 -5.46
N GLN A 111 12.37 26.67 -6.48
CA GLN A 111 11.32 27.42 -7.18
C GLN A 111 10.00 27.56 -6.40
N TYR A 112 9.78 26.76 -5.36
CA TYR A 112 8.51 26.72 -4.62
C TYR A 112 8.52 27.73 -3.45
N THR A 113 8.66 29.01 -3.74
CA THR A 113 8.72 30.04 -2.70
C THR A 113 7.36 30.26 -2.02
N PRO A 114 7.32 30.85 -0.81
CA PRO A 114 6.08 31.30 -0.18
C PRO A 114 5.26 32.25 -1.07
N GLU A 115 5.90 33.14 -1.83
CA GLU A 115 5.23 34.02 -2.79
C GLU A 115 4.54 33.24 -3.90
N TRP A 116 5.24 32.25 -4.47
CA TRP A 116 4.67 31.38 -5.50
C TRP A 116 3.46 30.62 -4.94
N ALA A 117 3.60 29.98 -3.78
CA ALA A 117 2.50 29.23 -3.17
C ALA A 117 1.32 30.13 -2.79
N ALA A 118 1.55 31.39 -2.40
CA ALA A 118 0.48 32.34 -2.10
C ALA A 118 -0.43 32.60 -3.32
N THR A 119 0.14 32.64 -4.53
CA THR A 119 -0.64 32.81 -5.78
C THR A 119 -1.54 31.61 -6.10
N ILE A 120 -1.19 30.40 -5.63
CA ILE A 120 -1.92 29.15 -5.90
C ILE A 120 -2.92 28.84 -4.79
N THR A 121 -2.51 29.03 -3.54
CA THR A 121 -3.26 28.59 -2.36
C THR A 121 -4.18 29.69 -1.82
N GLY A 122 -3.88 30.96 -2.10
CA GLY A 122 -4.50 32.10 -1.44
C GLY A 122 -4.00 32.35 -0.01
N ILE A 123 -3.06 31.55 0.51
CA ILE A 123 -2.49 31.72 1.85
C ILE A 123 -1.35 32.76 1.76
N PRO A 124 -1.34 33.82 2.61
CA PRO A 124 -0.28 34.82 2.56
C PRO A 124 1.12 34.23 2.75
N ALA A 125 2.10 34.72 1.99
CA ALA A 125 3.48 34.24 2.03
C ALA A 125 4.08 34.28 3.47
N ASP A 126 3.79 35.34 4.23
CA ASP A 126 4.23 35.47 5.62
C ASP A 126 3.62 34.41 6.54
N THR A 127 2.40 33.96 6.25
CA THR A 127 1.79 32.84 6.98
C THR A 127 2.50 31.53 6.67
N ILE A 128 2.85 31.28 5.41
CA ILE A 128 3.59 30.06 5.01
C ILE A 128 4.98 30.03 5.67
N ARG A 129 5.70 31.15 5.66
CA ARG A 129 6.99 31.29 6.37
C ARG A 129 6.85 31.03 7.86
N ARG A 130 5.84 31.64 8.48
CA ARG A 130 5.57 31.48 9.91
C ARG A 130 5.28 30.02 10.25
N LEU A 131 4.43 29.34 9.47
CA LEU A 131 4.14 27.92 9.66
C LEU A 131 5.40 27.06 9.56
N ALA A 132 6.23 27.28 8.53
CA ALA A 132 7.49 26.55 8.38
C ALA A 132 8.43 26.79 9.58
N HIS A 133 8.62 28.04 9.98
CA HIS A 133 9.46 28.38 11.13
C HIS A 133 8.93 27.80 12.44
N GLU A 134 7.64 27.95 12.74
CA GLU A 134 7.00 27.39 13.94
C GLU A 134 7.16 25.86 13.99
N MET A 135 6.87 25.15 12.89
CA MET A 135 7.06 23.70 12.81
C MET A 135 8.53 23.29 13.02
N GLY A 136 9.45 23.96 12.33
CA GLY A 136 10.87 23.65 12.40
C GLY A 136 11.48 23.90 13.78
N ILE A 137 11.12 25.01 14.43
CA ILE A 137 11.56 25.34 15.78
C ILE A 137 10.98 24.35 16.79
N THR A 138 9.68 24.07 16.76
CA THR A 138 9.06 23.11 17.68
C THR A 138 9.66 21.72 17.53
N ALA A 139 9.88 21.24 16.30
CA ALA A 139 10.51 19.94 16.08
C ALA A 139 11.96 19.88 16.61
N ARG A 140 12.73 20.98 16.49
CA ARG A 140 14.13 21.05 16.91
C ARG A 140 14.31 21.25 18.42
N ASP A 141 13.54 22.17 19.00
CA ASP A 141 13.78 22.73 20.34
C ASP A 141 12.88 22.11 21.41
N ASP A 142 11.64 21.73 21.07
CA ASP A 142 10.67 21.18 22.03
C ASP A 142 10.70 19.64 22.08
N LYS A 143 11.91 19.06 22.04
CA LYS A 143 12.07 17.59 22.01
C LYS A 143 11.47 16.93 23.24
N ILE A 144 10.75 15.83 23.01
CA ILE A 144 10.25 14.94 24.06
C ILE A 144 11.27 13.83 24.27
N GLU A 145 11.57 13.48 25.52
CA GLU A 145 12.34 12.27 25.84
C GLU A 145 11.52 11.38 26.76
N LEU A 146 11.34 10.12 26.38
CA LEU A 146 10.65 9.12 27.17
C LEU A 146 11.61 7.98 27.53
N PRO A 147 11.56 7.45 28.77
CA PRO A 147 12.41 6.34 29.23
C PRO A 147 11.85 5.00 28.73
N ILE A 148 11.81 4.83 27.41
CA ILE A 148 11.32 3.64 26.73
C ILE A 148 12.49 3.08 25.94
N ALA A 149 12.96 1.90 26.34
CA ALA A 149 14.02 1.20 25.62
C ALA A 149 13.49 0.62 24.31
N TRP A 150 14.31 0.66 23.26
CA TRP A 150 13.96 0.13 21.94
C TRP A 150 15.21 -0.24 21.14
N THR A 151 15.05 -1.16 20.19
CA THR A 151 16.08 -1.53 19.22
C THR A 151 15.72 -0.94 17.87
N ASP A 152 16.65 -0.23 17.23
CA ASP A 152 16.41 0.36 15.91
C ASP A 152 16.56 -0.65 14.77
N VAL A 153 16.27 -0.19 13.54
CA VAL A 153 16.38 -1.01 12.32
C VAL A 153 17.81 -1.45 11.99
N TRP A 154 18.81 -0.90 12.68
CA TRP A 154 20.22 -1.24 12.55
C TRP A 154 20.70 -2.19 13.65
N GLY A 155 19.80 -2.65 14.53
CA GLY A 155 20.11 -3.56 15.63
C GLY A 155 20.80 -2.87 16.81
N ARG A 156 20.71 -1.54 16.92
CA ARG A 156 21.28 -0.79 18.06
C ARG A 156 20.23 -0.62 19.14
N ASP A 157 20.60 -0.89 20.38
CA ASP A 157 19.76 -0.68 21.54
C ASP A 157 19.89 0.77 22.04
N HIS A 158 18.74 1.35 22.39
CA HIS A 158 18.61 2.70 22.92
C HIS A 158 17.84 2.64 24.25
N ASP A 159 18.31 3.34 25.28
CA ASP A 159 17.67 3.38 26.60
C ASP A 159 16.44 4.31 26.64
N THR A 160 16.41 5.33 25.77
CA THR A 160 15.35 6.32 25.67
C THR A 160 14.91 6.51 24.23
N ILE A 161 13.71 7.07 24.05
CA ILE A 161 13.21 7.50 22.75
C ILE A 161 12.99 9.01 22.76
N THR A 162 13.63 9.68 21.80
CA THR A 162 13.42 11.10 21.53
C THR A 162 12.31 11.29 20.51
N GLY A 163 11.43 12.26 20.72
CA GLY A 163 10.35 12.64 19.81
C GLY A 163 10.35 14.12 19.46
N ASN A 164 9.91 14.42 18.24
CA ASN A 164 9.76 15.78 17.71
C ASN A 164 8.26 16.07 17.61
N PRO A 165 7.67 16.94 18.46
CA PRO A 165 6.22 16.98 18.69
C PRO A 165 5.44 17.79 17.65
N VAL A 166 5.55 17.40 16.38
CA VAL A 166 4.73 17.94 15.29
C VAL A 166 3.99 16.78 14.63
N ALA A 167 2.68 16.72 14.84
CA ALA A 167 1.83 15.67 14.28
C ALA A 167 1.02 16.17 13.10
N PHE A 168 0.86 15.31 12.10
CA PHE A 168 0.02 15.56 10.93
C PHE A 168 -1.12 14.56 10.89
N HIS A 169 -2.31 15.00 10.52
CA HIS A 169 -3.43 14.09 10.25
C HIS A 169 -3.95 14.37 8.84
N ALA A 170 -3.67 13.45 7.92
CA ALA A 170 -4.13 13.50 6.54
C ALA A 170 -4.84 12.20 6.18
N MET A 171 -5.91 12.31 5.39
CA MET A 171 -6.68 11.17 4.90
C MET A 171 -7.08 11.43 3.43
N ARG A 172 -8.26 10.97 3.01
CA ARG A 172 -8.75 11.05 1.64
C ARG A 172 -8.76 12.45 1.04
N GLY A 173 -8.98 13.50 1.84
CA GLY A 173 -9.01 14.88 1.34
C GLY A 173 -7.72 15.34 0.65
N LEU A 174 -6.56 14.77 1.00
CA LEU A 174 -5.30 15.11 0.32
C LEU A 174 -4.99 14.15 -0.85
N ALA A 175 -5.47 12.91 -0.78
CA ALA A 175 -5.13 11.84 -1.71
C ALA A 175 -6.12 11.67 -2.88
N ALA A 176 -7.39 12.01 -2.69
CA ALA A 176 -8.47 11.78 -3.67
C ALA A 176 -8.53 12.89 -4.76
N HIS A 177 -7.37 13.24 -5.32
CA HIS A 177 -7.20 14.22 -6.38
C HIS A 177 -6.23 13.67 -7.43
N SER A 178 -6.28 14.19 -8.65
CA SER A 178 -5.39 13.77 -9.74
C SER A 178 -3.90 13.93 -9.42
N ASN A 179 -3.55 14.90 -8.58
CA ASN A 179 -2.20 15.13 -8.05
C ASN A 179 -2.01 14.64 -6.60
N GLY A 180 -2.93 13.81 -6.10
CA GLY A 180 -2.96 13.34 -4.71
C GLY A 180 -1.70 12.57 -4.32
N PHE A 181 -1.14 11.78 -5.25
CA PHE A 181 0.14 11.10 -5.06
C PHE A 181 1.26 12.08 -4.70
N HIS A 182 1.43 13.17 -5.47
CA HIS A 182 2.46 14.16 -5.21
C HIS A 182 2.19 14.98 -3.95
N SER A 183 0.92 15.22 -3.61
CA SER A 183 0.54 15.94 -2.38
C SER A 183 0.88 15.10 -1.14
N ILE A 184 0.53 13.81 -1.14
CA ILE A 184 0.90 12.87 -0.06
C ILE A 184 2.42 12.70 0.00
N ARG A 185 3.10 12.55 -1.15
CA ARG A 185 4.57 12.47 -1.20
C ARG A 185 5.23 13.70 -0.58
N SER A 186 4.69 14.90 -0.84
CA SER A 186 5.20 16.14 -0.26
C SER A 186 4.96 16.17 1.26
N LEU A 187 3.81 15.71 1.73
CA LEU A 187 3.56 15.58 3.18
C LEU A 187 4.55 14.61 3.83
N SER A 188 4.82 13.46 3.21
CA SER A 188 5.81 12.51 3.71
C SER A 188 7.21 13.12 3.77
N ILE A 189 7.63 13.86 2.73
CA ILE A 189 8.93 14.57 2.75
C ILE A 189 8.96 15.59 3.89
N LEU A 190 7.90 16.38 4.09
CA LEU A 190 7.81 17.35 5.18
C LEU A 190 7.97 16.69 6.56
N MET A 191 7.22 15.61 6.82
CA MET A 191 7.33 14.85 8.09
C MET A 191 8.73 14.28 8.31
N THR A 192 9.36 13.80 7.23
CA THR A 192 10.74 13.30 7.24
C THR A 192 11.75 14.40 7.55
N LEU A 193 11.62 15.60 6.97
CA LEU A 193 12.48 16.74 7.27
C LEU A 193 12.36 17.17 8.74
N LEU A 194 11.18 17.06 9.33
CA LEU A 194 10.94 17.39 10.73
C LEU A 194 11.30 16.24 11.70
N GLY A 195 11.62 15.04 11.18
CA GLY A 195 11.93 13.87 12.01
C GLY A 195 10.75 13.39 12.85
N THR A 196 9.51 13.53 12.37
CA THR A 196 8.30 13.31 13.18
C THR A 196 7.69 11.92 13.02
N ILE A 197 8.21 11.09 12.10
CA ILE A 197 7.64 9.78 11.78
C ILE A 197 8.04 8.76 12.86
N ASP A 198 7.05 8.05 13.40
CA ASP A 198 7.17 7.01 14.43
C ASP A 198 7.94 7.47 15.68
N ARG A 199 7.69 8.72 16.07
CA ARG A 199 8.35 9.42 17.17
C ARG A 199 7.30 9.96 18.15
N PRO A 200 7.58 9.99 19.48
CA PRO A 200 6.66 10.56 20.46
C PRO A 200 6.20 11.98 20.10
N GLY A 201 4.90 12.26 20.19
CA GLY A 201 4.31 13.55 19.82
C GLY A 201 4.23 13.83 18.31
N GLY A 202 4.78 12.96 17.47
CA GLY A 202 4.77 13.07 16.02
C GLY A 202 3.68 12.23 15.34
N PHE A 203 3.91 11.87 14.07
CA PHE A 203 3.02 11.00 13.31
C PHE A 203 3.34 9.54 13.59
N ARG A 204 2.35 8.78 14.08
CA ARG A 204 2.46 7.34 14.31
C ARG A 204 1.81 6.58 13.16
N HIS A 205 2.56 5.72 12.48
CA HIS A 205 1.96 4.77 11.54
C HIS A 205 0.99 3.83 12.27
N LYS A 206 -0.01 3.31 11.55
CA LYS A 206 -0.91 2.28 12.11
C LYS A 206 -0.10 1.14 12.70
N ALA A 207 -0.66 0.49 13.74
CA ALA A 207 0.01 -0.56 14.47
C ALA A 207 0.68 -1.56 13.52
N PRO A 208 1.94 -1.96 13.77
CA PRO A 208 2.63 -2.91 12.93
C PRO A 208 1.85 -4.22 12.96
N PHE A 209 1.55 -4.74 11.77
CA PHE A 209 1.06 -6.09 11.58
C PHE A 209 2.11 -6.88 10.83
N PRO A 210 2.04 -8.22 10.85
CA PRO A 210 2.96 -9.05 10.10
C PRO A 210 2.87 -8.67 8.62
N ARG A 211 3.88 -7.93 8.16
CA ARG A 211 4.12 -7.74 6.73
C ARG A 211 5.07 -8.83 6.29
N PRO A 212 4.99 -9.26 5.02
CA PRO A 212 6.00 -10.14 4.48
C PRO A 212 7.38 -9.54 4.74
N ILE A 213 8.31 -10.34 5.26
CA ILE A 213 9.72 -10.03 5.20
C ILE A 213 10.04 -9.95 3.71
N PRO A 214 10.64 -8.86 3.19
CA PRO A 214 10.98 -8.72 1.77
C PRO A 214 11.58 -10.04 1.23
N PRO A 215 11.13 -10.57 0.07
CA PRO A 215 10.36 -9.92 -1.01
C PRO A 215 8.94 -9.47 -0.68
N CYS A 216 8.55 -8.28 -1.17
CA CYS A 216 7.13 -7.94 -1.25
C CYS A 216 6.44 -8.81 -2.31
N ALA A 217 5.15 -9.12 -2.11
CA ALA A 217 4.36 -9.83 -3.10
C ALA A 217 4.41 -9.13 -4.46
N LYS A 218 4.69 -9.90 -5.52
CA LYS A 218 4.75 -9.44 -6.90
C LYS A 218 3.46 -9.76 -7.64
N PRO A 219 3.02 -8.89 -8.56
CA PRO A 219 1.96 -9.25 -9.49
C PRO A 219 2.47 -10.32 -10.48
N PRO A 220 1.56 -10.99 -11.20
CA PRO A 220 1.90 -11.68 -12.44
C PRO A 220 2.70 -10.77 -13.37
N ARG A 221 3.60 -11.33 -14.18
CA ARG A 221 4.46 -10.55 -15.08
C ARG A 221 4.12 -10.73 -16.55
N GLY A 222 3.51 -11.85 -16.92
CA GLY A 222 3.18 -12.12 -18.32
C GLY A 222 2.04 -13.13 -18.51
N PRO A 223 1.67 -13.40 -19.76
CA PRO A 223 0.61 -14.34 -20.12
C PRO A 223 0.82 -15.75 -19.53
N GLU A 224 2.06 -16.18 -19.35
CA GLU A 224 2.41 -17.48 -18.77
C GLU A 224 1.97 -17.65 -17.32
N ASP A 225 1.81 -16.53 -16.59
CA ASP A 225 1.39 -16.48 -15.20
C ASP A 225 -0.14 -16.53 -15.03
N VAL A 226 -0.89 -16.38 -16.13
CA VAL A 226 -2.35 -16.35 -16.15
C VAL A 226 -2.89 -17.39 -17.12
N ARG A 227 -3.28 -18.56 -16.60
CA ARG A 227 -3.88 -19.63 -17.40
C ARG A 227 -5.25 -20.03 -16.86
N PRO A 228 -6.25 -20.27 -17.73
CA PRO A 228 -7.56 -20.78 -17.32
C PRO A 228 -7.44 -22.03 -16.44
N ASP A 229 -8.35 -22.15 -15.48
CA ASP A 229 -8.47 -23.31 -14.57
C ASP A 229 -7.20 -23.64 -13.76
N THR A 230 -6.28 -22.68 -13.63
CA THR A 230 -5.09 -22.81 -12.78
C THR A 230 -4.99 -21.65 -11.79
N PRO A 231 -4.38 -21.86 -10.61
CA PRO A 231 -4.05 -20.76 -9.72
C PRO A 231 -3.17 -19.72 -10.42
N LEU A 232 -3.42 -18.45 -10.12
CA LEU A 232 -2.59 -17.34 -10.57
C LEU A 232 -1.15 -17.52 -10.06
N ASN A 233 -0.15 -17.34 -10.93
CA ASN A 233 1.24 -17.33 -10.50
C ASN A 233 1.61 -15.94 -9.97
N GLY A 234 1.52 -15.77 -8.64
CA GLY A 234 1.70 -14.48 -7.97
C GLY A 234 0.41 -13.96 -7.35
N MET A 235 0.45 -12.74 -6.80
CA MET A 235 -0.70 -12.15 -6.12
C MET A 235 -1.46 -11.22 -7.07
N PRO A 236 -2.81 -11.18 -7.02
CA PRO A 236 -3.60 -10.25 -7.84
C PRO A 236 -3.33 -8.78 -7.50
N LEU A 237 -2.72 -8.49 -6.35
CA LEU A 237 -2.18 -7.19 -5.96
C LEU A 237 -0.71 -7.36 -5.65
N GLY A 238 0.12 -6.36 -5.95
CA GLY A 238 1.56 -6.48 -5.74
C GLY A 238 2.28 -5.14 -5.77
N TRP A 239 3.58 -5.21 -5.54
CA TRP A 239 4.47 -4.06 -5.49
C TRP A 239 5.59 -4.22 -6.54
N PRO A 240 5.37 -3.74 -7.77
CA PRO A 240 6.44 -3.63 -8.75
C PRO A 240 7.58 -2.79 -8.17
N ALA A 241 8.81 -3.30 -8.30
CA ALA A 241 10.03 -2.64 -7.84
C ALA A 241 10.89 -2.15 -9.01
N ASP A 242 10.76 -2.79 -10.18
CA ASP A 242 11.47 -2.44 -11.40
C ASP A 242 10.58 -2.70 -12.63
N PRO A 243 10.99 -2.25 -13.84
CA PRO A 243 10.20 -2.44 -15.06
C PRO A 243 9.93 -3.90 -15.44
N ASP A 244 10.75 -4.86 -15.02
CA ASP A 244 10.55 -6.28 -15.34
C ASP A 244 9.46 -6.93 -14.46
N ASP A 245 8.98 -6.21 -13.43
CA ASP A 245 7.82 -6.60 -12.63
C ASP A 245 6.47 -6.15 -13.24
N LEU A 246 6.47 -5.42 -14.36
CA LEU A 246 5.23 -4.97 -15.00
C LEU A 246 4.44 -6.17 -15.55
N PHE A 247 3.10 -6.06 -15.50
CA PHE A 247 2.19 -7.08 -16.00
C PHE A 247 1.70 -6.74 -17.41
N VAL A 248 2.55 -7.04 -18.39
CA VAL A 248 2.31 -6.73 -19.81
C VAL A 248 2.57 -7.95 -20.69
N ASP A 249 2.04 -7.95 -21.90
CA ASP A 249 2.34 -8.99 -22.89
C ASP A 249 3.68 -8.73 -23.62
N GLU A 250 4.01 -9.61 -24.56
CA GLU A 250 5.20 -9.52 -25.43
C GLU A 250 5.26 -8.24 -26.30
N ASN A 251 4.14 -7.53 -26.47
CA ASN A 251 4.05 -6.26 -27.18
C ASN A 251 4.03 -5.04 -26.24
N ASN A 252 4.20 -5.25 -24.93
CA ASN A 252 4.06 -4.25 -23.86
C ASN A 252 2.61 -3.76 -23.63
N GLU A 253 1.61 -4.51 -24.08
CA GLU A 253 0.21 -4.16 -23.86
C GLU A 253 -0.29 -4.62 -22.48
N PRO A 254 -1.22 -3.90 -21.83
CA PRO A 254 -1.74 -4.27 -20.52
C PRO A 254 -2.47 -5.62 -20.52
N MET A 255 -2.15 -6.49 -19.56
CA MET A 255 -2.81 -7.80 -19.42
C MET A 255 -4.10 -7.76 -18.59
N ARG A 256 -4.28 -6.74 -17.74
CA ARG A 256 -5.46 -6.59 -16.89
C ARG A 256 -6.48 -5.63 -17.50
N ILE A 257 -7.77 -5.93 -17.32
CA ILE A 257 -8.86 -5.05 -17.75
C ILE A 257 -8.79 -3.66 -17.11
N ASP A 258 -8.29 -3.54 -15.87
CA ASP A 258 -8.08 -2.25 -15.21
C ASP A 258 -6.74 -1.57 -15.54
N LYS A 259 -5.91 -2.24 -16.35
CA LYS A 259 -4.56 -1.83 -16.79
C LYS A 259 -3.55 -1.61 -15.65
N ALA A 260 -3.84 -2.08 -14.44
CA ALA A 260 -2.91 -1.98 -13.32
C ALA A 260 -1.62 -2.77 -13.61
N PHE A 261 -0.48 -2.25 -13.17
CA PHE A 261 0.86 -2.81 -13.40
C PHE A 261 1.33 -2.78 -14.86
N SER A 262 0.67 -2.03 -15.72
CA SER A 262 1.18 -1.72 -17.07
C SER A 262 2.06 -0.47 -17.08
N TRP A 263 2.63 -0.13 -18.24
CA TRP A 263 3.33 1.15 -18.45
C TRP A 263 2.45 2.38 -18.20
N GLU A 264 1.12 2.26 -18.36
CA GLU A 264 0.17 3.35 -18.06
C GLU A 264 0.02 3.55 -16.55
N PHE A 265 0.00 2.45 -15.78
CA PHE A 265 -0.23 2.46 -14.33
C PHE A 265 0.72 1.53 -13.56
N PRO A 266 2.04 1.80 -13.59
CA PRO A 266 3.05 0.87 -13.08
C PRO A 266 2.99 0.71 -11.56
N LEU A 267 2.52 1.72 -10.83
CA LEU A 267 2.50 1.75 -9.36
C LEU A 267 1.10 1.51 -8.76
N ALA A 268 0.20 0.86 -9.50
CA ALA A 268 -1.17 0.59 -9.08
C ALA A 268 -1.28 -0.57 -8.07
N ALA A 269 -0.63 -0.46 -6.91
CA ALA A 269 -0.51 -1.51 -5.90
C ALA A 269 -1.85 -2.08 -5.38
N HIS A 270 -2.95 -1.35 -5.55
CA HIS A 270 -4.31 -1.75 -5.16
C HIS A 270 -5.24 -2.02 -6.35
N GLY A 271 -4.69 -2.16 -7.57
CA GLY A 271 -5.48 -2.17 -8.79
C GLY A 271 -6.14 -0.82 -9.08
N LEU A 272 -6.91 -0.76 -10.16
CA LEU A 272 -7.64 0.43 -10.59
C LEU A 272 -9.10 0.09 -10.88
N MET A 273 -9.81 -0.40 -9.85
CA MET A 273 -11.19 -0.84 -10.02
C MET A 273 -12.06 0.20 -10.76
N GLN A 274 -11.83 1.49 -10.51
CA GLN A 274 -12.53 2.62 -11.15
C GLN A 274 -12.49 2.61 -12.69
N ASN A 275 -11.51 1.93 -13.28
CA ASN A 275 -11.36 1.83 -14.73
C ASN A 275 -12.12 0.65 -15.33
N VAL A 276 -12.50 -0.36 -14.53
CA VAL A 276 -13.01 -1.66 -15.04
C VAL A 276 -14.22 -1.50 -15.95
N ILE A 277 -15.27 -0.77 -15.53
CA ILE A 277 -16.48 -0.60 -16.35
C ILE A 277 -16.16 0.19 -17.63
N THR A 278 -15.37 1.25 -17.51
CA THR A 278 -14.99 2.08 -18.67
C THR A 278 -14.22 1.25 -19.70
N ASN A 279 -13.28 0.44 -19.24
CA ASN A 279 -12.44 -0.40 -20.08
C ASN A 279 -13.20 -1.59 -20.67
N ALA A 280 -14.10 -2.21 -19.90
CA ALA A 280 -15.02 -3.22 -20.41
C ALA A 280 -15.93 -2.67 -21.51
N TRP A 281 -16.51 -1.47 -21.32
CA TRP A 281 -17.33 -0.79 -22.33
C TRP A 281 -16.53 -0.46 -23.60
N ARG A 282 -15.27 -0.03 -23.45
CA ARG A 282 -14.34 0.24 -24.56
C ARG A 282 -13.81 -1.03 -25.23
N GLN A 283 -13.89 -2.18 -24.55
CA GLN A 283 -13.21 -3.42 -24.92
C GLN A 283 -11.69 -3.24 -25.03
N ASP A 284 -11.13 -2.48 -24.09
CA ASP A 284 -9.71 -2.09 -24.07
C ASP A 284 -9.11 -2.43 -22.70
N PRO A 285 -8.17 -3.38 -22.60
CA PRO A 285 -7.42 -4.00 -23.70
C PRO A 285 -8.15 -5.15 -24.43
N TYR A 286 -9.26 -5.66 -23.88
CA TYR A 286 -10.03 -6.76 -24.48
C TYR A 286 -11.51 -6.71 -24.06
N PRO A 287 -12.42 -7.38 -24.80
CA PRO A 287 -13.80 -7.55 -24.37
C PRO A 287 -13.91 -8.53 -23.19
N ILE A 288 -14.98 -8.39 -22.41
CA ILE A 288 -15.39 -9.37 -21.40
C ILE A 288 -16.79 -9.90 -21.74
N ASP A 289 -17.08 -11.15 -21.39
CA ASP A 289 -18.43 -11.70 -21.49
C ASP A 289 -19.27 -11.43 -20.21
N THR A 290 -18.63 -11.45 -19.05
CA THR A 290 -19.28 -11.37 -17.74
C THR A 290 -18.55 -10.42 -16.82
N LEU A 291 -19.30 -9.58 -16.12
CA LEU A 291 -18.82 -8.72 -15.04
C LEU A 291 -19.54 -9.09 -13.73
N LEU A 292 -18.78 -9.52 -12.71
CA LEU A 292 -19.28 -9.73 -11.36
C LEU A 292 -18.83 -8.60 -10.45
N ILE A 293 -19.78 -7.93 -9.78
CA ILE A 293 -19.52 -6.88 -8.81
C ILE A 293 -19.99 -7.33 -7.43
N PHE A 294 -19.07 -7.26 -6.47
CA PHE A 294 -19.28 -7.56 -5.05
C PHE A 294 -18.51 -6.56 -4.19
N MET A 295 -19.12 -6.11 -3.08
CA MET A 295 -18.56 -5.11 -2.14
C MET A 295 -18.16 -3.75 -2.76
N SER A 296 -18.73 -3.40 -3.92
CA SER A 296 -18.40 -2.15 -4.61
C SER A 296 -19.63 -1.56 -5.31
N ASN A 297 -19.77 -0.23 -5.27
CA ASN A 297 -20.79 0.50 -6.02
C ASN A 297 -20.11 1.47 -6.99
N MET A 298 -19.81 0.95 -8.18
CA MET A 298 -19.07 1.67 -9.22
C MET A 298 -19.87 2.79 -9.87
N ALA A 299 -21.19 2.68 -9.91
CA ALA A 299 -22.08 3.74 -10.40
C ALA A 299 -22.15 4.93 -9.43
N TRP A 300 -21.81 4.77 -8.15
CA TRP A 300 -21.91 5.87 -7.18
C TRP A 300 -20.54 6.38 -6.70
N ASN A 301 -19.79 5.58 -5.93
CA ASN A 301 -18.73 6.13 -5.07
C ASN A 301 -17.30 5.79 -5.51
N SER A 302 -17.09 4.79 -6.37
CA SER A 302 -15.74 4.36 -6.75
C SER A 302 -15.17 5.13 -7.94
N THR A 303 -15.99 5.49 -8.92
CA THR A 303 -15.55 6.14 -10.17
C THR A 303 -15.63 7.67 -10.12
N MET A 304 -16.43 8.20 -9.19
CA MET A 304 -16.80 9.63 -9.12
C MET A 304 -17.38 10.16 -10.45
N ASN A 305 -17.95 9.29 -11.28
CA ASN A 305 -18.49 9.62 -12.60
C ASN A 305 -19.81 8.88 -12.88
N THR A 306 -20.79 9.09 -12.00
CA THR A 306 -22.05 8.35 -11.97
C THR A 306 -22.81 8.38 -13.29
N GLU A 307 -22.91 9.54 -13.95
CA GLU A 307 -23.70 9.67 -15.18
C GLU A 307 -23.13 8.85 -16.33
N GLU A 308 -21.82 8.94 -16.57
CA GLU A 308 -21.16 8.19 -17.64
C GLU A 308 -21.14 6.69 -17.36
N ILE A 309 -20.91 6.28 -16.12
CA ILE A 309 -20.94 4.84 -15.78
C ILE A 309 -22.32 4.26 -16.05
N ARG A 310 -23.39 4.97 -15.65
CA ARG A 310 -24.76 4.53 -15.96
C ARG A 310 -25.03 4.50 -17.46
N ARG A 311 -24.54 5.47 -18.22
CA ARG A 311 -24.64 5.47 -19.69
C ARG A 311 -23.94 4.24 -20.28
N MET A 312 -22.70 3.96 -19.87
CA MET A 312 -21.90 2.83 -20.35
C MET A 312 -22.54 1.48 -20.05
N LEU A 313 -23.12 1.32 -18.86
CA LEU A 313 -23.83 0.09 -18.47
C LEU A 313 -25.09 -0.17 -19.31
N ASN A 314 -25.70 0.85 -19.91
CA ASN A 314 -26.87 0.71 -20.78
C ASN A 314 -26.54 0.77 -22.27
N ASP A 315 -25.29 1.05 -22.62
CA ASP A 315 -24.92 1.28 -24.01
C ASP A 315 -24.96 -0.04 -24.79
N ARG A 316 -25.54 0.04 -25.99
CA ARG A 316 -25.74 -1.11 -26.87
C ARG A 316 -24.97 -0.92 -28.16
N ASP A 317 -24.51 -2.02 -28.73
CA ASP A 317 -23.87 -2.02 -30.03
C ASP A 317 -24.89 -1.90 -31.18
N GLU A 318 -24.40 -1.95 -32.42
CA GLU A 318 -25.24 -1.88 -33.62
C GLU A 318 -26.20 -3.07 -33.79
N ASN A 319 -25.96 -4.18 -33.09
CA ASN A 319 -26.82 -5.35 -33.07
C ASN A 319 -27.89 -5.27 -31.97
N GLY A 320 -27.83 -4.25 -31.11
CA GLY A 320 -28.75 -4.04 -30.00
C GLY A 320 -28.37 -4.80 -28.71
N GLU A 321 -27.19 -5.41 -28.69
CA GLU A 321 -26.63 -6.13 -27.53
C GLU A 321 -25.91 -5.16 -26.61
N TYR A 322 -25.95 -5.39 -25.30
CA TYR A 322 -25.20 -4.56 -24.36
C TYR A 322 -23.69 -4.73 -24.58
N ARG A 323 -22.94 -3.63 -24.51
CA ARG A 323 -21.47 -3.68 -24.64
C ARG A 323 -20.79 -4.45 -23.51
N ILE A 324 -21.42 -4.51 -22.34
CA ILE A 324 -21.08 -5.42 -21.25
C ILE A 324 -22.19 -6.49 -21.24
N PRO A 325 -21.93 -7.71 -21.75
CA PRO A 325 -23.02 -8.62 -22.11
C PRO A 325 -23.79 -9.20 -20.93
N PHE A 326 -23.14 -9.43 -19.78
CA PHE A 326 -23.78 -9.99 -18.60
C PHE A 326 -23.22 -9.40 -17.30
N LEU A 327 -24.06 -8.74 -16.53
CA LEU A 327 -23.71 -8.10 -15.27
C LEU A 327 -24.37 -8.83 -14.09
N ILE A 328 -23.52 -9.36 -13.20
CA ILE A 328 -23.92 -9.94 -11.92
C ILE A 328 -23.60 -8.96 -10.80
N VAL A 329 -24.57 -8.66 -9.94
CA VAL A 329 -24.39 -7.80 -8.76
C VAL A 329 -24.77 -8.57 -7.51
N ALA A 330 -23.84 -8.65 -6.56
CA ALA A 330 -24.09 -9.15 -5.23
C ALA A 330 -24.18 -7.99 -4.24
N ASP A 331 -25.36 -7.80 -3.65
CA ASP A 331 -25.64 -6.65 -2.80
C ASP A 331 -26.62 -7.00 -1.68
N ALA A 332 -26.45 -6.36 -0.53
CA ALA A 332 -27.37 -6.45 0.60
C ALA A 332 -28.47 -5.36 0.52
N PHE A 333 -28.31 -4.39 -0.38
CA PHE A 333 -29.22 -3.27 -0.57
C PHE A 333 -29.64 -3.15 -2.04
N GLU A 334 -30.77 -2.51 -2.28
CA GLU A 334 -31.16 -2.06 -3.63
C GLU A 334 -30.31 -0.85 -4.05
N SER A 335 -29.03 -1.10 -4.34
CA SER A 335 -28.11 -0.06 -4.80
C SER A 335 -28.35 0.32 -6.26
N GLU A 336 -27.80 1.45 -6.70
CA GLU A 336 -27.94 1.90 -8.08
C GLU A 336 -27.37 0.89 -9.10
N MET A 337 -26.39 0.06 -8.70
CA MET A 337 -25.86 -1.00 -9.54
C MET A 337 -26.87 -2.11 -9.81
N VAL A 338 -27.74 -2.42 -8.84
CA VAL A 338 -28.77 -3.48 -8.94
C VAL A 338 -29.72 -3.20 -10.11
N ALA A 339 -30.04 -1.93 -10.37
CA ALA A 339 -30.92 -1.53 -11.46
C ALA A 339 -30.37 -1.83 -12.86
N PHE A 340 -29.07 -2.13 -12.99
CA PHE A 340 -28.42 -2.46 -14.27
C PHE A 340 -28.04 -3.94 -14.37
N ALA A 341 -28.23 -4.74 -13.32
CA ALA A 341 -27.80 -6.12 -13.29
C ALA A 341 -28.74 -7.03 -14.07
N ASP A 342 -28.17 -8.03 -14.75
CA ASP A 342 -28.92 -9.14 -15.34
C ASP A 342 -29.23 -10.22 -14.28
N LEU A 343 -28.34 -10.37 -13.30
CA LEU A 343 -28.51 -11.26 -12.17
C LEU A 343 -28.14 -10.56 -10.85
N VAL A 344 -29.07 -10.59 -9.90
CA VAL A 344 -28.87 -10.07 -8.55
C VAL A 344 -28.75 -11.23 -7.58
N LEU A 345 -27.66 -11.25 -6.81
CA LEU A 345 -27.44 -12.21 -5.72
C LEU A 345 -27.67 -11.49 -4.39
N PRO A 346 -28.76 -11.79 -3.65
CA PRO A 346 -29.06 -11.11 -2.40
C PRO A 346 -28.08 -11.52 -1.29
N ASP A 347 -27.22 -10.59 -0.90
CA ASP A 347 -26.27 -10.73 0.22
C ASP A 347 -26.96 -10.34 1.54
N THR A 348 -26.33 -10.68 2.66
CA THR A 348 -26.78 -10.33 3.99
C THR A 348 -26.10 -9.08 4.53
N THR A 349 -26.75 -8.44 5.49
CA THR A 349 -26.11 -7.38 6.27
C THR A 349 -25.07 -7.96 7.24
N TYR A 350 -24.22 -7.11 7.80
CA TYR A 350 -23.21 -7.55 8.76
C TYR A 350 -23.82 -8.19 10.02
N LEU A 351 -25.09 -7.95 10.36
CA LEU A 351 -25.76 -8.52 11.53
C LEU A 351 -26.17 -9.99 11.35
N GLU A 352 -26.13 -10.49 10.12
CA GLU A 352 -26.72 -11.77 9.71
C GLU A 352 -25.66 -12.82 9.33
N ARG A 353 -24.36 -12.51 9.48
CA ARG A 353 -23.28 -13.37 8.99
C ARG A 353 -22.07 -13.45 9.90
N HIS A 354 -21.34 -14.55 9.75
CA HIS A 354 -19.99 -14.67 10.26
C HIS A 354 -19.03 -13.86 9.39
N ASP A 355 -18.04 -13.23 10.01
CA ASP A 355 -17.00 -12.47 9.33
C ASP A 355 -15.73 -12.49 10.19
N VAL A 356 -14.58 -12.14 9.61
CA VAL A 356 -13.32 -12.04 10.35
C VAL A 356 -12.64 -10.71 10.08
N MET A 357 -12.10 -10.10 11.13
CA MET A 357 -11.25 -8.91 11.06
C MET A 357 -9.91 -9.28 11.69
N SER A 358 -9.00 -9.77 10.84
CA SER A 358 -7.77 -10.39 11.29
C SER A 358 -6.54 -9.49 11.16
N MET A 359 -5.62 -9.65 12.10
CA MET A 359 -4.27 -9.07 12.02
C MET A 359 -3.37 -9.76 10.99
N LEU A 360 -3.72 -10.94 10.48
CA LEU A 360 -3.00 -11.67 9.42
C LEU A 360 -3.37 -11.22 7.98
N ASP A 361 -4.46 -10.49 7.81
CA ASP A 361 -4.90 -10.00 6.49
C ASP A 361 -4.68 -8.49 6.38
N ARG A 362 -5.63 -7.70 6.88
CA ARG A 362 -5.53 -6.24 6.95
C ARG A 362 -6.04 -5.79 8.32
N PRO A 363 -5.15 -5.63 9.32
CA PRO A 363 -5.58 -5.30 10.67
C PRO A 363 -6.40 -4.02 10.68
N ILE A 364 -7.56 -4.08 11.32
CA ILE A 364 -8.05 -2.90 12.01
C ILE A 364 -7.16 -2.69 13.24
N SER A 365 -7.00 -1.43 13.64
CA SER A 365 -6.17 -1.08 14.78
C SER A 365 -6.88 -0.01 15.56
N GLU A 366 -6.80 -0.12 16.88
CA GLU A 366 -7.15 0.96 17.79
C GLU A 366 -5.89 1.76 18.12
N TYR A 367 -6.05 2.85 18.86
CA TYR A 367 -4.92 3.65 19.31
C TYR A 367 -3.98 2.85 20.24
N ASP A 368 -4.50 1.82 20.92
CA ASP A 368 -3.75 0.95 21.82
C ASP A 368 -3.06 -0.24 21.12
N GLY A 369 -3.48 -0.66 19.92
CA GLY A 369 -2.84 -1.79 19.24
C GLY A 369 -3.59 -2.38 18.04
N PRO A 370 -3.02 -3.41 17.39
CA PRO A 370 -3.72 -4.17 16.36
C PRO A 370 -4.87 -4.97 16.98
N VAL A 371 -5.91 -5.22 16.19
CA VAL A 371 -7.09 -5.98 16.61
C VAL A 371 -7.24 -7.22 15.75
N ASP A 372 -7.61 -8.32 16.40
CA ASP A 372 -7.96 -9.60 15.80
C ASP A 372 -9.30 -10.02 16.39
N SER A 373 -10.33 -10.08 15.55
CA SER A 373 -11.71 -10.26 16.00
C SER A 373 -12.54 -11.00 14.97
N VAL A 374 -13.63 -11.56 15.43
CA VAL A 374 -14.64 -12.17 14.58
C VAL A 374 -15.93 -11.36 14.64
N ARG A 375 -16.81 -11.57 13.68
CA ARG A 375 -18.21 -11.19 13.76
C ARG A 375 -19.04 -12.46 13.78
N ILE A 376 -20.05 -12.50 14.63
CA ILE A 376 -21.05 -13.57 14.65
C ILE A 376 -22.44 -13.00 14.31
N PRO A 377 -23.34 -13.80 13.70
CA PRO A 377 -24.69 -13.36 13.41
C PRO A 377 -25.47 -13.11 14.71
N VAL A 378 -26.12 -11.96 14.80
CA VAL A 378 -27.03 -11.62 15.92
C VAL A 378 -28.50 -11.81 15.54
N VAL A 379 -28.80 -11.91 14.24
CA VAL A 379 -30.11 -12.24 13.68
C VAL A 379 -29.94 -13.26 12.55
N PRO A 380 -30.95 -14.10 12.24
CA PRO A 380 -30.87 -15.00 11.11
C PRO A 380 -30.96 -14.23 9.77
N PRO A 381 -30.39 -14.75 8.67
CA PRO A 381 -30.58 -14.18 7.34
C PRO A 381 -32.05 -14.00 6.97
N THR A 382 -32.35 -12.86 6.36
CA THR A 382 -33.71 -12.50 5.95
C THR A 382 -34.06 -13.11 4.58
N GLY A 383 -35.22 -13.75 4.48
CA GLY A 383 -35.74 -14.27 3.20
C GLY A 383 -34.85 -15.34 2.59
N GLU A 384 -34.45 -15.14 1.33
CA GLU A 384 -33.53 -16.03 0.59
C GLU A 384 -32.09 -15.49 0.54
N CYS A 385 -31.78 -14.44 1.30
CA CYS A 385 -30.43 -13.88 1.36
C CYS A 385 -29.45 -14.93 1.88
N LYS A 386 -28.25 -14.93 1.32
CA LYS A 386 -27.15 -15.79 1.76
C LYS A 386 -25.91 -14.93 1.97
N PRO A 387 -25.17 -15.11 3.07
CA PRO A 387 -23.88 -14.45 3.23
C PRO A 387 -23.01 -14.71 2.00
N PHE A 388 -22.52 -13.66 1.35
CA PHE A 388 -21.81 -13.84 0.09
C PHE A 388 -20.51 -14.63 0.26
N GLN A 389 -19.92 -14.65 1.46
CA GLN A 389 -18.80 -15.53 1.76
C GLN A 389 -19.17 -17.02 1.61
N ASP A 390 -20.36 -17.45 2.03
CA ASP A 390 -20.85 -18.81 1.81
C ASP A 390 -21.11 -19.07 0.32
N VAL A 391 -21.61 -18.06 -0.40
CA VAL A 391 -21.80 -18.13 -1.86
C VAL A 391 -20.46 -18.32 -2.58
N LEU A 392 -19.39 -17.65 -2.14
CA LEU A 392 -18.05 -17.82 -2.71
C LEU A 392 -17.48 -19.22 -2.45
N VAL A 393 -17.69 -19.79 -1.25
CA VAL A 393 -17.30 -21.18 -0.94
C VAL A 393 -18.07 -22.16 -1.85
N GLU A 394 -19.39 -21.98 -1.98
CA GLU A 394 -20.24 -22.79 -2.87
C GLU A 394 -19.80 -22.67 -4.34
N LEU A 395 -19.53 -21.46 -4.82
CA LEU A 395 -19.10 -21.20 -6.19
C LEU A 395 -17.76 -21.86 -6.47
N GLY A 396 -16.78 -21.71 -5.57
CA GLY A 396 -15.48 -22.36 -5.69
C GLY A 396 -15.59 -23.89 -5.73
N THR A 397 -16.46 -24.49 -4.93
CA THR A 397 -16.75 -25.92 -4.99
C THR A 397 -17.42 -26.33 -6.31
N ARG A 398 -18.44 -25.59 -6.78
CA ARG A 398 -19.14 -25.91 -8.03
C ARG A 398 -18.27 -25.78 -9.28
N LEU A 399 -17.36 -24.82 -9.28
CA LEU A 399 -16.34 -24.64 -10.31
C LEU A 399 -15.17 -25.63 -10.16
N ALA A 400 -15.18 -26.50 -9.14
CA ALA A 400 -14.12 -27.45 -8.83
C ALA A 400 -12.73 -26.79 -8.68
N LEU A 401 -12.68 -25.57 -8.14
CA LEU A 401 -11.41 -24.87 -7.92
C LEU A 401 -10.55 -25.66 -6.93
N PRO A 402 -9.25 -25.90 -7.21
CA PRO A 402 -8.40 -26.79 -6.40
C PRO A 402 -8.35 -26.45 -4.91
N ALA A 403 -8.52 -25.19 -4.54
CA ALA A 403 -8.53 -24.76 -3.14
C ALA A 403 -9.80 -25.19 -2.37
N PHE A 404 -10.91 -25.48 -3.07
CA PHE A 404 -12.24 -25.72 -2.52
C PHE A 404 -12.74 -27.17 -2.68
N VAL A 405 -11.94 -28.04 -3.31
CA VAL A 405 -12.23 -29.47 -3.45
C VAL A 405 -11.10 -30.33 -2.91
N THR A 406 -11.44 -31.55 -2.50
CA THR A 406 -10.47 -32.59 -2.14
C THR A 406 -9.90 -33.26 -3.41
N PRO A 407 -8.83 -34.07 -3.32
CA PRO A 407 -8.25 -34.74 -4.49
C PRO A 407 -9.19 -35.65 -5.27
N ASP A 408 -10.27 -36.15 -4.64
CA ASP A 408 -11.35 -36.93 -5.26
C ASP A 408 -12.50 -36.05 -5.81
N GLY A 409 -12.36 -34.72 -5.77
CA GLY A 409 -13.32 -33.75 -6.31
C GLY A 409 -14.50 -33.44 -5.38
N SER A 410 -14.51 -33.98 -4.17
CA SER A 410 -15.56 -33.70 -3.19
C SER A 410 -15.38 -32.31 -2.56
N ARG A 411 -16.45 -31.76 -1.99
CA ARG A 411 -16.44 -30.45 -1.31
C ARG A 411 -15.46 -30.45 -0.14
N LYS A 412 -14.53 -29.50 -0.11
CA LYS A 412 -13.53 -29.39 0.96
C LYS A 412 -14.05 -28.68 2.21
N TYR A 413 -14.80 -27.59 2.04
CA TYR A 413 -15.34 -26.78 3.15
C TYR A 413 -16.85 -26.78 3.13
N ARG A 414 -17.48 -27.05 4.27
CA ARG A 414 -18.94 -27.09 4.40
C ARG A 414 -19.57 -25.72 4.15
N ASP A 415 -19.03 -24.70 4.81
CA ASP A 415 -19.51 -23.32 4.85
C ASP A 415 -18.34 -22.37 5.18
N TYR A 416 -18.60 -21.07 5.29
CA TYR A 416 -17.60 -20.07 5.61
C TYR A 416 -16.96 -20.25 6.99
N PRO A 417 -17.70 -20.52 8.10
CA PRO A 417 -17.07 -20.83 9.38
C PRO A 417 -16.10 -22.01 9.31
N ASP A 418 -16.47 -23.09 8.62
CA ASP A 418 -15.61 -24.26 8.39
C ASP A 418 -14.37 -23.91 7.54
N PHE A 419 -14.54 -23.05 6.54
CA PHE A 419 -13.43 -22.49 5.76
C PHE A 419 -12.45 -21.72 6.65
N ILE A 420 -12.92 -20.79 7.49
CA ILE A 420 -12.06 -20.00 8.38
C ILE A 420 -11.26 -20.89 9.35
N LEU A 421 -11.88 -21.94 9.89
CA LEU A 421 -11.22 -22.87 10.81
C LEU A 421 -10.09 -23.66 10.12
N ASN A 422 -10.40 -24.21 8.94
CA ASN A 422 -9.56 -25.22 8.29
C ASN A 422 -8.66 -24.68 7.18
N TYR A 423 -8.88 -23.45 6.74
CA TYR A 423 -8.02 -22.81 5.75
C TYR A 423 -6.60 -22.64 6.29
N GLU A 424 -5.65 -22.82 5.36
CA GLU A 424 -4.25 -22.51 5.55
C GLU A 424 -3.75 -21.77 4.31
N THR A 425 -2.86 -20.78 4.49
CA THR A 425 -2.29 -19.99 3.38
C THR A 425 -1.57 -20.86 2.36
N GLU A 426 -0.91 -21.91 2.85
CA GLU A 426 -0.36 -23.02 2.08
C GLU A 426 -0.61 -24.34 2.81
N PRO A 427 -0.73 -25.48 2.10
CA PRO A 427 -0.93 -26.79 2.72
C PRO A 427 0.12 -27.08 3.80
N GLY A 428 -0.32 -27.25 5.06
CA GLY A 428 0.55 -27.55 6.19
C GLY A 428 1.32 -26.36 6.77
N SER A 429 1.06 -25.13 6.29
CA SER A 429 1.70 -23.92 6.82
C SER A 429 1.35 -23.64 8.27
N GLY A 430 0.17 -24.09 8.75
CA GLY A 430 -0.38 -23.75 10.06
C GLY A 430 -0.90 -22.32 10.16
N ILE A 431 -0.80 -21.50 9.11
CA ILE A 431 -1.22 -20.10 9.12
C ILE A 431 -2.63 -20.02 8.53
N GLY A 432 -3.62 -19.72 9.38
CA GLY A 432 -5.01 -19.57 8.96
C GLY A 432 -5.39 -18.10 8.69
N PHE A 433 -6.70 -17.83 8.61
CA PHE A 433 -7.18 -16.45 8.49
C PHE A 433 -7.03 -15.64 9.77
N LEU A 434 -7.29 -16.26 10.92
CA LEU A 434 -7.33 -15.62 12.24
C LEU A 434 -6.02 -15.87 13.00
N ALA A 435 -5.50 -14.86 13.72
CA ALA A 435 -4.24 -14.99 14.44
C ALA A 435 -4.40 -15.74 15.78
N GLY A 436 -5.50 -15.52 16.49
CA GLY A 436 -5.74 -16.11 17.80
C GLY A 436 -6.21 -17.56 17.80
N TRP A 437 -5.87 -18.28 18.89
CA TRP A 437 -6.42 -19.59 19.28
C TRP A 437 -6.33 -20.70 18.22
N ARG A 438 -5.16 -20.83 17.58
CA ARG A 438 -4.78 -21.99 16.77
C ARG A 438 -4.28 -23.15 17.67
N GLY A 439 -3.98 -24.30 17.07
CA GLY A 439 -3.65 -25.52 17.79
C GLY A 439 -4.92 -26.26 18.23
N LYS A 440 -4.86 -27.58 18.34
CA LYS A 440 -6.07 -28.42 18.54
C LYS A 440 -6.87 -28.06 19.82
N GLY A 441 -6.24 -27.40 20.79
CA GLY A 441 -6.88 -26.89 22.01
C GLY A 441 -6.95 -25.37 22.12
N GLY A 442 -6.58 -24.62 21.07
CA GLY A 442 -6.55 -23.16 21.07
C GLY A 442 -5.36 -22.56 21.84
N GLU A 443 -4.27 -23.32 21.98
CA GLU A 443 -3.09 -22.96 22.76
C GLU A 443 -2.02 -22.16 21.99
N LYS A 444 -2.16 -22.06 20.67
CA LYS A 444 -1.20 -21.40 19.76
C LYS A 444 -1.77 -20.11 19.18
N PHE A 445 -0.87 -19.25 18.73
CA PHE A 445 -1.17 -17.98 18.08
C PHE A 445 -0.35 -17.86 16.80
N MET A 446 -0.88 -17.16 15.80
CA MET A 446 -0.32 -16.91 14.45
C MET A 446 -0.18 -18.16 13.58
N LYS A 447 0.36 -19.24 14.15
CA LYS A 447 0.68 -20.50 13.47
C LYS A 447 0.32 -21.69 14.35
N GLY A 448 -0.43 -22.63 13.79
CA GLY A 448 -0.82 -23.87 14.44
C GLY A 448 -1.87 -24.61 13.63
N GLU A 449 -2.18 -25.83 14.05
CA GLU A 449 -3.23 -26.66 13.47
C GLU A 449 -4.61 -25.98 13.59
N PRO A 450 -5.57 -26.29 12.70
CA PRO A 450 -6.97 -25.91 12.88
C PRO A 450 -7.48 -26.25 14.28
N ASN A 451 -8.11 -25.26 14.92
CA ASN A 451 -8.78 -25.44 16.21
C ASN A 451 -10.29 -25.56 15.96
N PRO A 452 -10.92 -26.72 16.24
CA PRO A 452 -12.37 -26.86 16.04
C PRO A 452 -13.21 -25.96 16.96
N GLY A 453 -12.64 -25.44 18.06
CA GLY A 453 -13.29 -24.50 18.97
C GLY A 453 -12.82 -23.05 18.81
N GLN A 454 -12.28 -22.66 17.65
CA GLN A 454 -11.68 -21.33 17.49
C GLN A 454 -12.71 -20.22 17.66
N TRP A 455 -13.89 -20.32 17.04
CA TRP A 455 -14.95 -19.30 17.13
C TRP A 455 -15.42 -19.08 18.58
N GLU A 456 -15.62 -20.16 19.34
CA GLU A 456 -15.99 -20.11 20.76
C GLU A 456 -14.89 -19.49 21.62
N MET A 457 -13.61 -19.64 21.23
CA MET A 457 -12.51 -18.97 21.91
C MET A 457 -12.55 -17.45 21.69
N TYR A 458 -12.84 -16.96 20.48
CA TYR A 458 -13.01 -15.52 20.27
C TYR A 458 -14.17 -14.97 21.10
N GLU A 459 -15.30 -15.67 21.12
CA GLU A 459 -16.47 -15.28 21.93
C GLU A 459 -16.13 -15.22 23.42
N LYS A 460 -15.50 -16.27 23.95
CA LYS A 460 -15.11 -16.36 25.37
C LYS A 460 -14.13 -15.25 25.79
N ASN A 461 -13.35 -14.72 24.86
CA ASN A 461 -12.36 -13.68 25.11
C ASN A 461 -12.83 -12.27 24.71
N ASN A 462 -14.13 -12.10 24.42
CA ASN A 462 -14.73 -10.80 24.08
C ASN A 462 -14.10 -10.17 22.81
N CYS A 463 -13.89 -11.00 21.80
CA CYS A 463 -13.35 -10.61 20.48
C CYS A 463 -14.40 -10.79 19.37
N VAL A 464 -15.67 -10.47 19.67
CA VAL A 464 -16.87 -10.61 18.81
C VAL A 464 -17.49 -9.26 18.51
#